data_AF-A0A956B1Z9-F1
#
_entry.id   AF-A0A956B1Z9-F1
#
_cell.length_a   1.000
_cell.length_b   1.000
_cell.length_c   1.000
_cell.angle_alpha   90.00
_cell.angle_beta   90.00
_cell.angle_gamma   90.00
#
_symmetry.space_group_name_H-M   'P 1'
#
loop_
_entity.id
_entity.type
_entity.pdbx_description
1 polymer ?
#
loop_
_entity_poly.entity_id
_entity_poly.type
_entity_poly.pdbx_seq_one_letter_code
_entity_poly.pdbx_strand_id
1 'polypeptide(L)'
;PVVWVRSRGAVQIGPRDPLEALGVLEELGSDEARAALEISADQRAWHPVLSLPRLLGEGHLKADPQLPAGELAGSFQTRSPTALLAEVARSGARGRLVFVRYETVNAERVELGVDMGHLVAYASSRTFLPGWVEYLDKPSKVPPEVVYALADVIRRQVPLDGLVSPATQVILQGERGRALRRGLVNLHGWPWGRFGFDTGREVQGGRVPPVSIFAILKDILQEAKPVPVMMAHLTGAMDVPLVRSPAFEREAKALGLTLEDRARLERFGNGRTLRDSFQDATSLRDERPLVRLGYLLREIGLLVPRDPPA
;
A
#
# COMPACT_ATOMS: atom_id res chain seq x y z
N PRO A 1 -1.32 7.86 -31.05
CA PRO A 1 -2.67 7.48 -30.57
C PRO A 1 -3.26 8.69 -29.84
N VAL A 2 -4.57 8.89 -29.85
CA VAL A 2 -5.17 10.06 -29.21
C VAL A 2 -6.35 9.64 -28.35
N VAL A 3 -6.57 10.39 -27.27
CA VAL A 3 -7.62 10.18 -26.29
C VAL A 3 -8.39 11.48 -26.07
N TRP A 4 -9.69 11.33 -25.80
CA TRP A 4 -10.60 12.42 -25.48
C TRP A 4 -11.23 12.18 -24.12
N VAL A 5 -11.41 13.25 -23.36
CA VAL A 5 -12.12 13.26 -22.08
C VAL A 5 -13.34 14.17 -22.25
N ARG A 6 -14.47 13.85 -21.63
CA ARG A 6 -15.62 14.75 -21.56
C ARG A 6 -16.28 14.69 -20.20
N SER A 7 -16.92 15.77 -19.78
CA SER A 7 -17.92 15.74 -18.72
C SER A 7 -19.31 15.49 -19.30
N ARG A 8 -20.16 14.72 -18.62
CA ARG A 8 -21.57 14.51 -18.99
C ARG A 8 -22.30 15.86 -19.04
N GLY A 9 -22.39 16.43 -20.23
CA GLY A 9 -23.31 17.54 -20.54
C GLY A 9 -22.72 18.86 -20.97
N ALA A 10 -21.39 19.08 -21.08
CA ALA A 10 -20.94 20.40 -21.56
C ALA A 10 -19.55 20.56 -22.20
N VAL A 11 -18.50 19.82 -21.82
CA VAL A 11 -17.13 20.12 -22.32
C VAL A 11 -16.37 18.86 -22.69
N GLN A 12 -15.87 18.81 -23.93
CA GLN A 12 -14.93 17.81 -24.44
C GLN A 12 -13.51 18.39 -24.42
N ILE A 13 -12.56 17.64 -23.89
CA ILE A 13 -11.14 17.95 -23.77
C ILE A 13 -10.38 16.94 -24.64
N GLY A 14 -9.71 17.41 -25.70
CA GLY A 14 -8.91 16.59 -26.60
C GLY A 14 -8.93 17.09 -28.05
N PRO A 15 -8.19 16.41 -28.97
CA PRO A 15 -7.39 15.22 -28.75
C PRO A 15 -6.14 15.49 -27.88
N ARG A 16 -5.79 14.53 -27.03
CA ARG A 16 -4.56 14.53 -26.22
C ARG A 16 -3.77 13.24 -26.44
N ASP A 17 -2.48 13.27 -26.16
CA ASP A 17 -1.72 12.03 -25.95
C ASP A 17 -2.34 11.23 -24.78
N PRO A 18 -2.29 9.89 -24.78
CA PRO A 18 -2.87 9.09 -23.69
C PRO A 18 -2.35 9.43 -22.29
N LEU A 19 -1.06 9.75 -22.13
CA LEU A 19 -0.54 10.17 -20.82
C LEU A 19 -1.04 11.57 -20.44
N GLU A 20 -1.06 12.50 -21.39
CA GLU A 20 -1.62 13.84 -21.15
C GLU A 20 -3.10 13.77 -20.78
N ALA A 21 -3.86 12.88 -21.41
CA ALA A 21 -5.26 12.66 -21.08
C ALA A 21 -5.45 12.14 -19.65
N LEU A 22 -4.55 11.26 -19.16
CA LEU A 22 -4.54 10.82 -17.77
C LEU A 22 -4.23 11.98 -16.80
N GLY A 23 -3.29 12.87 -17.15
CA GLY A 23 -2.99 14.07 -16.36
C GLY A 23 -4.19 15.00 -16.19
N VAL A 24 -4.96 15.22 -17.26
CA VAL A 24 -6.21 16.01 -17.20
C VAL A 24 -7.21 15.42 -16.19
N LEU A 25 -7.27 14.09 -16.05
CA LEU A 25 -8.18 13.43 -15.11
C LEU A 25 -7.76 13.62 -13.64
N GLU A 26 -6.46 13.74 -13.39
CA GLU A 26 -5.93 14.04 -12.06
C GLU A 26 -6.32 15.46 -11.63
N GLU A 27 -6.16 16.43 -12.53
CA GLU A 27 -6.40 17.86 -12.30
C GLU A 27 -7.88 18.20 -12.00
N LEU A 28 -8.84 17.43 -12.50
CA LEU A 28 -10.28 17.67 -12.34
C LEU A 28 -10.82 17.28 -10.94
N GLY A 29 -10.08 17.65 -9.90
CA GLY A 29 -9.97 17.05 -8.57
C GLY A 29 -11.17 16.88 -7.63
N SER A 30 -12.44 17.01 -8.05
CA SER A 30 -13.59 16.64 -7.19
C SER A 30 -14.21 15.31 -7.61
N ASP A 31 -14.61 14.50 -6.64
CA ASP A 31 -15.22 13.18 -6.90
C ASP A 31 -16.53 13.29 -7.68
N GLU A 32 -17.30 14.35 -7.44
CA GLU A 32 -18.53 14.66 -8.17
C GLU A 32 -18.26 15.03 -9.62
N ALA A 33 -17.22 15.83 -9.90
CA ALA A 33 -16.81 16.14 -11.27
C ALA A 33 -16.31 14.89 -11.98
N ARG A 34 -15.46 14.09 -11.31
CA ARG A 34 -14.90 12.84 -11.85
C ARG A 34 -15.96 11.78 -12.15
N ALA A 35 -17.01 11.67 -11.34
CA ALA A 35 -18.12 10.75 -11.57
C ALA A 35 -18.90 11.08 -12.86
N ALA A 36 -18.87 12.35 -13.28
CA ALA A 36 -19.46 12.79 -14.53
C ALA A 36 -18.51 12.64 -15.75
N LEU A 37 -17.25 12.25 -15.56
CA LEU A 37 -16.28 12.16 -16.64
C LEU A 37 -16.34 10.84 -17.40
N GLU A 38 -16.17 10.95 -18.71
CA GLU A 38 -16.04 9.83 -19.63
C GLU A 38 -14.81 10.01 -20.52
N ILE A 39 -14.18 8.91 -20.91
CA ILE A 39 -12.97 8.85 -21.73
C ILE A 39 -13.22 8.01 -22.97
N SER A 40 -12.62 8.39 -24.09
CA SER A 40 -12.74 7.68 -25.36
C SER A 40 -11.43 7.70 -26.14
N ALA A 41 -11.16 6.63 -26.90
CA ALA A 41 -10.03 6.53 -27.83
C ALA A 41 -10.47 6.49 -29.31
N ASP A 42 -11.78 6.63 -29.58
CA ASP A 42 -12.36 6.64 -30.92
C ASP A 42 -13.55 7.60 -31.10
N GLN A 43 -13.94 8.31 -30.04
CA GLN A 43 -15.13 9.17 -29.91
C GLN A 43 -16.48 8.47 -30.13
N ARG A 44 -16.49 7.17 -30.42
CA ARG A 44 -17.70 6.36 -30.62
C ARG A 44 -18.12 5.68 -29.31
N ALA A 45 -17.15 5.10 -28.62
CA ALA A 45 -17.34 4.46 -27.33
C ALA A 45 -16.79 5.36 -26.21
N TRP A 46 -17.65 5.75 -25.28
CA TRP A 46 -17.30 6.55 -24.12
C TRP A 46 -17.38 5.69 -22.86
N HIS A 47 -16.33 5.71 -22.07
CA HIS A 47 -16.20 4.87 -20.89
C HIS A 47 -16.15 5.74 -19.64
N PRO A 48 -16.88 5.41 -18.57
CA PRO A 48 -16.78 6.13 -17.31
C PRO A 48 -15.33 6.15 -16.85
N VAL A 49 -14.81 7.33 -16.55
CA VAL A 49 -13.43 7.48 -16.09
C VAL A 49 -13.18 6.59 -14.87
N LEU A 50 -14.13 6.49 -13.94
CA LEU A 50 -14.06 5.60 -12.77
C LEU A 50 -13.76 4.12 -13.08
N SER A 51 -13.99 3.65 -14.31
CA SER A 51 -13.65 2.28 -14.74
C SER A 51 -12.20 2.09 -15.19
N LEU A 52 -11.50 3.19 -15.51
CA LEU A 52 -10.20 3.18 -16.15
C LEU A 52 -9.12 2.45 -15.35
N PRO A 53 -9.01 2.61 -14.02
CA PRO A 53 -7.89 2.02 -13.30
C PRO A 53 -7.97 0.49 -13.33
N ARG A 54 -9.16 -0.11 -13.31
CA ARG A 54 -9.34 -1.56 -13.53
C ARG A 54 -8.75 -1.98 -14.87
N LEU A 55 -8.97 -1.20 -15.92
CA LEU A 55 -8.44 -1.47 -17.25
C LEU A 55 -6.91 -1.26 -17.30
N LEU A 56 -6.36 -0.43 -16.41
CA LEU A 56 -4.92 -0.24 -16.24
C LEU A 56 -4.27 -1.30 -15.32
N GLY A 57 -5.05 -2.30 -14.87
CA GLY A 57 -4.61 -3.33 -13.93
C GLY A 57 -4.48 -2.81 -12.48
N GLU A 58 -4.98 -1.61 -12.21
CA GLU A 58 -5.16 -1.03 -10.89
C GLU A 58 -6.62 -1.25 -10.49
N GLY A 59 -6.91 -2.42 -9.92
CA GLY A 59 -8.29 -2.78 -9.56
C GLY A 59 -8.95 -1.69 -8.72
N HIS A 60 -9.87 -0.91 -9.31
CA HIS A 60 -10.71 -0.01 -8.55
C HIS A 60 -11.94 -0.74 -8.05
N LEU A 61 -12.15 -0.55 -6.77
CA LEU A 61 -13.32 -0.96 -6.06
C LEU A 61 -14.39 0.12 -6.24
N LYS A 62 -15.62 -0.32 -6.51
CA LYS A 62 -16.75 0.59 -6.72
C LYS A 62 -16.89 1.55 -5.54
N ALA A 63 -17.15 2.81 -5.88
CA ALA A 63 -17.73 3.80 -4.97
C ALA A 63 -18.89 3.16 -4.18
N ASP A 64 -18.92 3.48 -2.91
CA ASP A 64 -19.72 2.92 -1.82
C ASP A 64 -20.95 2.07 -2.20
N PRO A 65 -20.97 0.80 -1.79
CA PRO A 65 -22.18 0.19 -1.25
C PRO A 65 -21.91 -0.22 0.20
N GLN A 66 -22.96 -0.27 1.02
CA GLN A 66 -22.95 -0.96 2.31
C GLN A 66 -22.02 -2.19 2.26
N LEU A 67 -21.07 -2.27 3.19
CA LEU A 67 -20.05 -3.32 3.20
C LEU A 67 -20.73 -4.69 3.06
N PRO A 68 -20.44 -5.47 2.00
CA PRO A 68 -20.96 -6.81 1.87
C PRO A 68 -20.52 -7.68 3.07
N ALA A 69 -21.31 -8.69 3.39
CA ALA A 69 -20.95 -9.65 4.42
C ALA A 69 -19.60 -10.30 4.11
N GLY A 70 -18.62 -10.14 5.02
CA GLY A 70 -17.27 -10.69 4.88
C GLY A 70 -16.16 -9.65 4.62
N GLU A 71 -16.49 -8.37 4.40
CA GLU A 71 -15.49 -7.29 4.39
C GLU A 71 -15.16 -6.82 5.82
N LEU A 72 -13.87 -6.58 6.12
CA LEU A 72 -13.42 -6.06 7.41
C LEU A 72 -13.57 -4.54 7.45
N ALA A 73 -14.55 -4.04 8.20
CA ALA A 73 -14.68 -2.63 8.55
C ALA A 73 -13.86 -2.31 9.81
N GLY A 74 -13.02 -1.28 9.76
CA GLY A 74 -12.30 -0.80 10.94
C GLY A 74 -12.31 0.72 11.01
N SER A 75 -12.58 1.28 12.19
CA SER A 75 -12.31 2.69 12.47
C SER A 75 -10.99 2.81 13.25
N PHE A 76 -10.19 3.83 12.93
CA PHE A 76 -8.91 4.11 13.59
C PHE A 76 -9.03 4.32 15.11
N GLN A 77 -10.24 4.50 15.63
CA GLN A 77 -10.51 4.78 17.04
C GLN A 77 -10.31 3.56 17.95
N THR A 78 -10.31 2.34 17.42
CA THR A 78 -10.29 1.11 18.24
C THR A 78 -8.99 0.31 18.14
N ARG A 79 -8.27 0.40 17.02
CA ARG A 79 -6.99 -0.30 16.78
C ARG A 79 -6.05 0.55 15.93
N SER A 80 -4.75 0.40 16.13
CA SER A 80 -3.76 1.03 15.26
C SER A 80 -3.86 0.45 13.84
N PRO A 81 -3.60 1.25 12.78
CA PRO A 81 -3.61 0.77 11.40
C PRO A 81 -2.68 -0.43 11.18
N THR A 82 -1.52 -0.44 11.83
CA THR A 82 -0.53 -1.53 11.78
C THR A 82 -1.12 -2.84 12.30
N ALA A 83 -1.84 -2.80 13.42
CA ALA A 83 -2.47 -3.98 14.00
C ALA A 83 -3.60 -4.54 13.12
N LEU A 84 -4.38 -3.66 12.46
CA LEU A 84 -5.42 -4.09 11.52
C LEU A 84 -4.82 -4.79 10.29
N LEU A 85 -3.79 -4.19 9.69
CA LEU A 85 -3.09 -4.77 8.54
C LEU A 85 -2.44 -6.13 8.88
N ALA A 86 -1.94 -6.28 10.09
CA ALA A 86 -1.41 -7.55 10.58
C ALA A 86 -2.49 -8.62 10.80
N GLU A 87 -3.67 -8.25 11.28
CA GLU A 87 -4.81 -9.17 11.41
C GLU A 87 -5.25 -9.68 10.04
N VAL A 88 -5.31 -8.78 9.06
CA VAL A 88 -5.65 -9.09 7.67
C VAL A 88 -4.66 -10.09 7.08
N ALA A 89 -3.37 -9.87 7.29
CA ALA A 89 -2.33 -10.78 6.86
C ALA A 89 -2.45 -12.17 7.51
N ARG A 90 -2.68 -12.24 8.84
CA ARG A 90 -2.81 -13.50 9.57
C ARG A 90 -4.06 -14.30 9.24
N SER A 91 -5.17 -13.61 9.02
CA SER A 91 -6.46 -14.23 8.70
C SER A 91 -6.56 -14.67 7.24
N GLY A 92 -5.60 -14.29 6.40
CA GLY A 92 -5.69 -14.52 4.95
C GLY A 92 -6.91 -13.83 4.36
N ALA A 93 -7.31 -12.68 4.93
CA ALA A 93 -8.53 -12.00 4.52
C ALA A 93 -8.48 -11.60 3.05
N ARG A 94 -9.64 -11.63 2.40
CA ARG A 94 -9.84 -11.18 1.03
C ARG A 94 -10.90 -10.09 1.00
N GLY A 95 -10.69 -9.07 0.18
CA GLY A 95 -11.64 -7.97 0.02
C GLY A 95 -10.94 -6.63 0.09
N ARG A 96 -11.55 -5.68 0.81
CA ARG A 96 -11.03 -4.32 0.94
C ARG A 96 -10.80 -3.95 2.38
N LEU A 97 -9.81 -3.10 2.61
CA LEU A 97 -9.71 -2.30 3.82
C LEU A 97 -9.95 -0.85 3.48
N VAL A 98 -10.99 -0.27 4.09
CA VAL A 98 -11.35 1.13 3.89
C VAL A 98 -10.96 1.89 5.15
N PHE A 99 -10.16 2.93 4.97
CA PHE A 99 -9.73 3.86 5.99
C PHE A 99 -10.31 5.23 5.67
N VAL A 100 -10.93 5.88 6.65
CA VAL A 100 -11.44 7.24 6.48
C VAL A 100 -10.72 8.17 7.45
N ARG A 101 -10.04 9.16 6.89
CA ARG A 101 -9.30 10.19 7.62
C ARG A 101 -10.11 11.48 7.63
N TYR A 102 -10.63 11.83 8.79
CA TYR A 102 -11.40 13.04 9.04
C TYR A 102 -10.47 14.19 9.48
N GLU A 103 -9.59 14.65 8.58
CA GLU A 103 -8.75 15.83 8.82
C GLU A 103 -9.39 17.05 8.15
N THR A 104 -10.25 17.75 8.90
CA THR A 104 -10.88 19.06 8.60
C THR A 104 -11.46 19.27 7.19
N VAL A 105 -12.79 19.43 7.15
CA VAL A 105 -13.63 19.80 5.99
C VAL A 105 -13.74 18.76 4.87
N ASN A 106 -12.70 17.98 4.56
CA ASN A 106 -12.73 16.92 3.55
C ASN A 106 -12.25 15.58 4.10
N ALA A 107 -13.18 14.63 4.29
CA ALA A 107 -12.83 13.25 4.64
C ALA A 107 -12.06 12.60 3.48
N GLU A 108 -10.83 12.17 3.74
CA GLU A 108 -10.07 11.36 2.79
C GLU A 108 -10.41 9.89 3.03
N ARG A 109 -10.88 9.20 1.99
CA ARG A 109 -11.14 7.76 2.02
C ARG A 109 -10.01 7.06 1.29
N VAL A 110 -9.35 6.13 1.96
CA VAL A 110 -8.29 5.29 1.41
C VAL A 110 -8.78 3.85 1.38
N GLU A 111 -8.67 3.18 0.25
CA GLU A 111 -9.01 1.77 0.09
C GLU A 111 -7.76 0.96 -0.22
N LEU A 112 -7.59 -0.17 0.46
CA LEU A 112 -6.57 -1.17 0.14
C LEU A 112 -7.25 -2.43 -0.35
N GLY A 113 -6.87 -2.93 -1.51
CA GLY A 113 -7.27 -4.24 -2.00
C GLY A 113 -6.43 -5.32 -1.35
N VAL A 114 -7.08 -6.32 -0.77
CA VAL A 114 -6.45 -7.46 -0.12
C VAL A 114 -6.90 -8.76 -0.78
N ASP A 115 -5.96 -9.64 -1.11
CA ASP A 115 -6.24 -11.01 -1.52
C ASP A 115 -5.42 -11.99 -0.69
N MET A 116 -6.09 -12.91 0.01
CA MET A 116 -5.46 -13.91 0.87
C MET A 116 -4.45 -13.32 1.88
N GLY A 117 -4.74 -12.15 2.45
CA GLY A 117 -3.85 -11.45 3.38
C GLY A 117 -2.69 -10.71 2.70
N HIS A 118 -2.70 -10.58 1.38
CA HIS A 118 -1.72 -9.84 0.57
C HIS A 118 -2.32 -8.55 0.04
N LEU A 119 -1.54 -7.47 0.03
CA LEU A 119 -1.96 -6.22 -0.60
C LEU A 119 -1.78 -6.30 -2.11
N VAL A 120 -2.86 -6.07 -2.84
CA VAL A 120 -2.90 -6.14 -4.30
C VAL A 120 -3.29 -4.81 -4.95
N ALA A 121 -3.86 -3.87 -4.19
CA ALA A 121 -4.25 -2.56 -4.69
C ALA A 121 -4.26 -1.48 -3.59
N TYR A 122 -4.16 -0.22 -4.00
CA TYR A 122 -4.33 0.98 -3.18
C TYR A 122 -5.13 2.02 -3.96
N ALA A 123 -6.07 2.68 -3.31
CA ALA A 123 -6.84 3.81 -3.85
C ALA A 123 -7.05 4.87 -2.77
N SER A 124 -7.15 6.15 -3.15
CA SER A 124 -7.57 7.24 -2.26
C SER A 124 -8.60 8.12 -2.99
N SER A 125 -9.61 8.63 -2.28
CA SER A 125 -10.60 9.57 -2.84
C SER A 125 -9.94 10.84 -3.39
N ARG A 126 -8.74 11.18 -2.93
CA ARG A 126 -7.98 12.31 -3.48
C ARG A 126 -7.25 11.99 -4.77
N THR A 127 -6.88 10.73 -5.00
CA THR A 127 -6.00 10.33 -6.12
C THR A 127 -6.60 9.17 -6.90
N PHE A 128 -7.20 9.51 -8.04
CA PHE A 128 -7.91 8.61 -8.94
C PHE A 128 -6.97 7.64 -9.70
N LEU A 129 -5.65 7.90 -9.76
CA LEU A 129 -4.64 7.15 -10.54
C LEU A 129 -3.34 6.84 -9.77
N PRO A 130 -3.38 6.19 -8.60
CA PRO A 130 -2.25 6.15 -7.68
C PRO A 130 -0.97 5.48 -8.22
N GLY A 131 -1.05 4.58 -9.22
CA GLY A 131 0.14 4.03 -9.88
C GLY A 131 0.65 4.85 -11.07
N TRP A 132 -0.25 5.48 -11.83
CA TRP A 132 0.12 6.23 -13.04
C TRP A 132 0.74 7.59 -12.77
N VAL A 133 0.47 8.19 -11.61
CA VAL A 133 1.06 9.49 -11.24
C VAL A 133 2.60 9.44 -11.31
N GLU A 134 3.26 8.31 -10.98
CA GLU A 134 4.72 8.22 -11.12
C GLU A 134 5.21 8.37 -12.56
N TYR A 135 4.40 7.89 -13.51
CA TYR A 135 4.68 8.00 -14.93
C TYR A 135 4.37 9.39 -15.48
N LEU A 136 3.34 10.06 -14.95
CA LEU A 136 3.02 11.45 -15.29
C LEU A 136 4.14 12.41 -14.84
N ASP A 137 4.70 12.18 -13.65
CA ASP A 137 5.82 12.98 -13.14
C ASP A 137 7.13 12.77 -13.92
N LYS A 138 7.29 11.59 -14.55
CA LYS A 138 8.51 11.21 -15.30
C LYS A 138 8.18 10.57 -16.64
N PRO A 139 7.60 11.31 -17.60
CA PRO A 139 7.13 10.76 -18.88
C PRO A 139 8.25 10.07 -19.68
N SER A 140 9.48 10.56 -19.56
CA SER A 140 10.66 9.99 -20.24
C SER A 140 11.03 8.58 -19.77
N LYS A 141 10.48 8.11 -18.65
CA LYS A 141 10.69 6.76 -18.13
C LYS A 141 9.59 5.77 -18.53
N VAL A 142 8.54 6.25 -19.19
CA VAL A 142 7.45 5.40 -19.67
C VAL A 142 7.91 4.71 -20.95
N PRO A 143 7.90 3.37 -21.02
CA PRO A 143 8.16 2.68 -22.28
C PRO A 143 7.16 3.15 -23.34
N PRO A 144 7.59 3.51 -24.56
CA PRO A 144 6.67 4.01 -25.59
C PRO A 144 5.50 3.06 -25.86
N GLU A 145 5.75 1.75 -25.78
CA GLU A 145 4.75 0.69 -25.85
C GLU A 145 3.56 0.92 -24.92
N VAL A 146 3.79 1.38 -23.68
CA VAL A 146 2.73 1.64 -22.71
C VAL A 146 1.81 2.74 -23.22
N VAL A 147 2.37 3.83 -23.74
CA VAL A 147 1.58 4.96 -24.27
C VAL A 147 0.67 4.50 -25.42
N TYR A 148 1.19 3.64 -26.30
CA TYR A 148 0.38 3.04 -27.36
C TYR A 148 -0.72 2.12 -26.82
N ALA A 149 -0.37 1.28 -25.85
CA ALA A 149 -1.29 0.35 -25.24
C ALA A 149 -2.42 1.05 -24.47
N LEU A 150 -2.18 2.21 -23.84
CA LEU A 150 -3.20 2.96 -23.08
C LEU A 150 -4.44 3.32 -23.91
N ALA A 151 -4.26 3.74 -25.17
CA ALA A 151 -5.39 4.02 -26.04
C ALA A 151 -6.16 2.73 -26.41
N ASP A 152 -5.45 1.62 -26.57
CA ASP A 152 -6.06 0.32 -26.85
C ASP A 152 -6.72 -0.30 -25.62
N VAL A 153 -6.25 -0.02 -24.41
CA VAL A 153 -6.93 -0.32 -23.14
C VAL A 153 -8.31 0.31 -23.14
N ILE A 154 -8.39 1.62 -23.46
CA ILE A 154 -9.65 2.36 -23.51
C ILE A 154 -10.54 1.80 -24.63
N ARG A 155 -9.99 1.64 -25.84
CA ARG A 155 -10.76 1.21 -27.02
C ARG A 155 -11.29 -0.22 -26.91
N ARG A 156 -10.47 -1.14 -26.43
CA ARG A 156 -10.74 -2.59 -26.45
C ARG A 156 -11.24 -3.10 -25.09
N GLN A 157 -11.18 -2.29 -24.04
CA GLN A 157 -11.43 -2.68 -22.65
C GLN A 157 -10.63 -3.92 -22.21
N VAL A 158 -9.43 -4.07 -22.74
CA VAL A 158 -8.51 -5.14 -22.35
C VAL A 158 -7.55 -4.59 -21.29
N PRO A 159 -7.27 -5.34 -20.21
CA PRO A 159 -6.29 -4.92 -19.22
C PRO A 159 -4.94 -4.59 -19.86
N LEU A 160 -4.28 -3.53 -19.39
CA LEU A 160 -2.99 -3.10 -19.91
C LEU A 160 -1.96 -4.24 -19.92
N ASP A 161 -1.95 -5.07 -18.89
CA ASP A 161 -1.04 -6.21 -18.78
C ASP A 161 -1.19 -7.19 -19.97
N GLY A 162 -2.39 -7.29 -20.56
CA GLY A 162 -2.64 -8.11 -21.75
C GLY A 162 -2.22 -7.46 -23.07
N LEU A 163 -1.75 -6.22 -23.05
CA LEU A 163 -1.41 -5.44 -24.24
C LEU A 163 0.07 -5.06 -24.32
N VAL A 164 0.85 -5.29 -23.25
CA VAL A 164 2.27 -4.93 -23.18
C VAL A 164 3.14 -6.17 -23.01
N SER A 165 4.40 -6.06 -23.45
CA SER A 165 5.39 -7.12 -23.33
C SER A 165 5.67 -7.54 -21.88
N PRO A 166 6.13 -8.77 -21.61
CA PRO A 166 6.48 -9.23 -20.27
C PRO A 166 7.51 -8.35 -19.55
N ALA A 167 8.48 -7.79 -20.30
CA ALA A 167 9.46 -6.86 -19.72
C ALA A 167 8.79 -5.57 -19.22
N THR A 168 7.85 -5.02 -19.99
CA THR A 168 7.06 -3.85 -19.60
C THR A 168 6.15 -4.16 -18.41
N GLN A 169 5.57 -5.37 -18.33
CA GLN A 169 4.77 -5.81 -17.19
C GLN A 169 5.56 -5.76 -15.88
N VAL A 170 6.83 -6.18 -15.87
CA VAL A 170 7.69 -6.10 -14.68
C VAL A 170 7.85 -4.66 -14.20
N ILE A 171 8.04 -3.71 -15.12
CA ILE A 171 8.14 -2.28 -14.79
C ILE A 171 6.84 -1.77 -14.17
N LEU A 172 5.69 -2.07 -14.80
CA LEU A 172 4.36 -1.70 -14.30
C LEU A 172 4.08 -2.29 -12.91
N GLN A 173 4.42 -3.56 -12.69
CA GLN A 173 4.31 -4.21 -11.38
C GLN A 173 5.17 -3.50 -10.33
N GLY A 174 6.38 -3.08 -10.71
CA GLY A 174 7.25 -2.30 -9.84
C GLY A 174 6.62 -0.99 -9.39
N GLU A 175 6.03 -0.23 -10.32
CA GLU A 175 5.32 1.03 -10.00
C GLU A 175 4.10 0.81 -9.11
N ARG A 176 3.29 -0.23 -9.37
CA ARG A 176 2.16 -0.60 -8.50
C ARG A 176 2.63 -0.85 -7.06
N GLY A 177 3.76 -1.55 -6.92
CA GLY A 177 4.42 -1.76 -5.63
C GLY A 177 4.78 -0.44 -4.94
N ARG A 178 5.34 0.53 -5.66
CA ARG A 178 5.70 1.85 -5.08
C ARG A 178 4.46 2.65 -4.68
N ALA A 179 3.43 2.65 -5.52
CA ALA A 179 2.17 3.32 -5.26
C ALA A 179 1.51 2.80 -3.97
N LEU A 180 1.46 1.49 -3.80
CA LEU A 180 0.97 0.85 -2.59
C LEU A 180 1.74 1.32 -1.35
N ARG A 181 3.07 1.36 -1.43
CA ARG A 181 3.93 1.77 -0.32
C ARG A 181 3.72 3.23 0.05
N ARG A 182 3.68 4.14 -0.93
CA ARG A 182 3.37 5.56 -0.72
C ARG A 182 1.99 5.75 -0.12
N GLY A 183 1.03 4.97 -0.59
CA GLY A 183 -0.31 4.95 -0.05
C GLY A 183 -0.38 4.56 1.44
N LEU A 184 0.39 3.54 1.83
CA LEU A 184 0.53 3.17 3.23
C LEU A 184 1.30 4.21 4.04
N VAL A 185 2.34 4.85 3.49
CA VAL A 185 3.05 5.96 4.13
C VAL A 185 2.10 7.13 4.41
N ASN A 186 1.21 7.45 3.46
CA ASN A 186 0.16 8.45 3.65
C ASN A 186 -0.77 8.06 4.81
N LEU A 187 -1.19 6.79 4.87
CA LEU A 187 -1.99 6.25 5.98
C LEU A 187 -1.27 6.34 7.33
N HIS A 188 0.06 6.22 7.34
CA HIS A 188 0.88 6.32 8.54
C HIS A 188 1.34 7.75 8.86
N GLY A 189 1.00 8.74 8.03
CA GLY A 189 1.17 10.16 8.31
C GLY A 189 2.60 10.68 8.23
N TRP A 190 3.41 10.24 7.26
CA TRP A 190 4.79 10.75 7.09
C TRP A 190 5.01 11.64 5.89
N PRO A 191 5.23 12.94 6.13
CA PRO A 191 5.24 13.88 5.02
C PRO A 191 6.57 13.93 4.23
N TRP A 192 7.72 13.44 4.74
CA TRP A 192 9.06 13.83 4.22
C TRP A 192 9.96 12.69 3.69
N GLY A 193 9.44 11.48 3.47
CA GLY A 193 10.21 10.34 2.96
C GLY A 193 10.23 10.25 1.42
N ARG A 194 11.41 10.09 0.81
CA ARG A 194 11.56 9.61 -0.58
C ARG A 194 12.04 8.16 -0.54
N PHE A 195 11.41 7.31 -1.35
CA PHE A 195 11.55 5.85 -1.28
C PHE A 195 12.20 5.26 -2.54
N GLY A 196 12.85 4.10 -2.38
CA GLY A 196 13.32 3.25 -3.47
C GLY A 196 12.99 1.79 -3.17
N PHE A 197 12.37 1.10 -4.12
CA PHE A 197 12.00 -0.31 -3.97
C PHE A 197 12.78 -1.18 -4.95
N ASP A 198 13.37 -2.25 -4.46
CA ASP A 198 13.83 -3.35 -5.31
C ASP A 198 12.61 -4.18 -5.72
N THR A 199 12.20 -4.01 -6.97
CA THR A 199 11.06 -4.69 -7.59
C THR A 199 11.54 -5.68 -8.66
N GLY A 200 12.85 -5.89 -8.76
CA GLY A 200 13.48 -6.47 -9.93
C GLY A 200 14.59 -7.45 -9.59
N ARG A 201 14.23 -8.61 -9.01
CA ARG A 201 14.95 -9.87 -9.27
C ARG A 201 13.97 -11.03 -9.31
N GLU A 202 14.10 -11.83 -10.36
CA GLU A 202 13.41 -13.11 -10.55
C GLU A 202 13.43 -13.91 -9.25
N VAL A 203 12.27 -14.02 -8.59
CA VAL A 203 12.07 -15.10 -7.62
C VAL A 203 11.74 -16.31 -8.46
N GLN A 204 12.74 -17.17 -8.67
CA GLN A 204 12.57 -18.47 -9.31
C GLN A 204 11.39 -19.21 -8.68
N GLY A 205 10.26 -19.30 -9.39
CA GLY A 205 9.20 -20.32 -9.30
C GLY A 205 8.75 -20.82 -7.93
N GLY A 206 8.97 -20.09 -6.85
CA GLY A 206 8.63 -20.50 -5.49
C GLY A 206 7.16 -20.27 -5.20
N ARG A 207 6.56 -21.11 -4.36
CA ARG A 207 5.18 -21.02 -3.82
C ARG A 207 4.91 -19.74 -2.99
N VAL A 208 5.70 -18.68 -3.13
CA VAL A 208 5.59 -17.44 -2.37
C VAL A 208 5.11 -16.33 -3.32
N PRO A 209 3.89 -15.79 -3.13
CA PRO A 209 3.40 -14.67 -3.91
C PRO A 209 4.16 -13.37 -3.55
N PRO A 210 4.03 -12.30 -4.35
CA PRO A 210 4.69 -11.02 -4.11
C PRO A 210 4.44 -10.45 -2.71
N VAL A 211 5.39 -9.60 -2.28
CA VAL A 211 5.63 -9.04 -0.94
C VAL A 211 4.45 -9.14 0.06
N SER A 212 4.63 -9.93 1.12
CA SER A 212 3.70 -9.99 2.26
C SER A 212 3.50 -8.61 2.90
N ILE A 213 2.28 -8.32 3.40
CA ILE A 213 1.95 -7.10 4.16
C ILE A 213 2.96 -6.87 5.29
N PHE A 214 3.38 -7.95 5.96
CA PHE A 214 4.37 -7.90 7.03
C PHE A 214 5.74 -7.37 6.58
N ALA A 215 6.22 -7.81 5.42
CA ALA A 215 7.47 -7.32 4.84
C ALA A 215 7.36 -5.85 4.40
N ILE A 216 6.21 -5.45 3.84
CA ILE A 216 5.95 -4.05 3.47
C ILE A 216 5.92 -3.14 4.71
N LEU A 217 5.24 -3.55 5.78
CA LEU A 217 5.13 -2.78 7.03
C LEU A 217 6.49 -2.51 7.68
N LYS A 218 7.39 -3.49 7.66
CA LYS A 218 8.75 -3.35 8.18
C LYS A 218 9.50 -2.23 7.46
N ASP A 219 9.53 -2.27 6.13
CA ASP A 219 10.23 -1.26 5.32
C ASP A 219 9.60 0.13 5.53
N ILE A 220 8.27 0.21 5.56
CA ILE A 220 7.53 1.46 5.84
C ILE A 220 7.90 2.03 7.20
N LEU A 221 7.96 1.21 8.26
CA LEU A 221 8.37 1.68 9.58
C LEU A 221 9.83 2.12 9.61
N GLN A 222 10.71 1.46 8.86
CA GLN A 222 12.11 1.85 8.76
C GLN A 222 12.28 3.21 8.11
N GLU A 223 11.50 3.51 7.09
CA GLU A 223 11.71 4.74 6.34
C GLU A 223 11.06 5.92 7.02
N ALA A 224 10.03 5.68 7.83
CA ALA A 224 9.09 6.75 8.03
C ALA A 224 8.70 7.04 9.51
N LYS A 225 8.69 6.12 10.49
CA LYS A 225 8.62 6.54 11.94
C LYS A 225 9.98 7.06 12.44
N PRO A 226 10.05 8.26 13.04
CA PRO A 226 11.17 8.62 13.90
C PRO A 226 11.22 7.68 15.12
N VAL A 227 12.43 7.25 15.48
CA VAL A 227 12.66 6.38 16.65
C VAL A 227 12.06 6.94 17.95
N PRO A 228 12.13 8.26 18.24
CA PRO A 228 11.50 8.80 19.44
C PRO A 228 9.98 8.57 19.49
N VAL A 229 9.28 8.62 18.35
CA VAL A 229 7.83 8.39 18.28
C VAL A 229 7.49 6.93 18.53
N MET A 230 8.25 6.00 17.95
CA MET A 230 8.10 4.57 18.24
C MET A 230 8.39 4.27 19.71
N MET A 231 9.44 4.87 20.27
CA MET A 231 9.76 4.70 21.69
C MET A 231 8.66 5.22 22.59
N ALA A 232 8.09 6.39 22.30
CA ALA A 232 6.97 6.94 23.06
C ALA A 232 5.81 5.95 23.14
N HIS A 233 5.44 5.31 22.02
CA HIS A 233 4.40 4.27 22.00
C HIS A 233 4.79 2.99 22.76
N LEU A 234 6.06 2.60 22.68
CA LEU A 234 6.54 1.43 23.40
C LEU A 234 6.58 1.64 24.91
N THR A 235 6.69 2.88 25.39
CA THR A 235 6.85 3.24 26.83
C THR A 235 5.93 2.45 27.75
N GLY A 236 4.64 2.33 27.42
CA GLY A 236 3.67 1.61 28.26
C GLY A 236 3.87 0.09 28.32
N ALA A 237 4.63 -0.48 27.39
CA ALA A 237 5.02 -1.88 27.34
C ALA A 237 6.49 -2.11 27.69
N MET A 238 7.25 -1.05 28.04
CA MET A 238 8.70 -1.13 28.23
C MET A 238 9.11 -2.02 29.39
N ASP A 239 8.29 -2.02 30.44
CA ASP A 239 8.59 -2.64 31.73
C ASP A 239 7.81 -3.96 31.94
N VAL A 240 7.04 -4.38 30.94
CA VAL A 240 6.28 -5.62 30.99
C VAL A 240 7.11 -6.76 30.39
N PRO A 241 7.30 -7.88 31.09
CA PRO A 241 7.91 -9.08 30.52
C PRO A 241 7.14 -9.53 29.27
N LEU A 242 7.82 -9.65 28.13
CA LEU A 242 7.21 -10.09 26.88
C LEU A 242 7.65 -11.51 26.51
N VAL A 243 6.72 -12.28 25.97
CA VAL A 243 6.95 -13.61 25.40
C VAL A 243 6.56 -13.64 23.93
N ARG A 244 7.21 -14.55 23.18
CA ARG A 244 6.83 -14.84 21.79
C ARG A 244 5.42 -15.42 21.77
N SER A 245 4.55 -14.92 20.90
CA SER A 245 3.24 -15.53 20.68
C SER A 245 3.39 -16.89 19.97
N PRO A 246 2.38 -17.78 20.00
CA PRO A 246 2.43 -19.05 19.27
C PRO A 246 2.65 -18.91 17.76
N ALA A 247 2.31 -17.75 17.19
CA ALA A 247 2.46 -17.47 15.76
C ALA A 247 3.85 -16.90 15.41
N PHE A 248 4.67 -16.54 16.39
CA PHE A 248 5.90 -15.78 16.20
C PHE A 248 6.83 -16.36 15.14
N GLU A 249 7.19 -17.64 15.22
CA GLU A 249 8.14 -18.26 14.29
C GLU A 249 7.63 -18.34 12.85
N ARG A 250 6.30 -18.50 12.68
CA ARG A 250 5.67 -18.56 11.36
C ARG A 250 5.63 -17.17 10.73
N GLU A 251 5.16 -16.17 11.46
CA GLU A 251 4.98 -14.81 10.96
C GLU A 251 6.32 -14.05 10.85
N ALA A 252 7.32 -14.36 11.70
CA ALA A 252 8.64 -13.76 11.62
C ALA A 252 9.37 -14.10 10.31
N LYS A 253 9.10 -15.26 9.72
CA LYS A 253 9.59 -15.61 8.38
C LYS A 253 8.92 -14.77 7.29
N ALA A 254 7.66 -14.39 7.48
CA ALA A 254 6.90 -13.56 6.53
C ALA A 254 7.25 -12.06 6.59
N LEU A 255 7.91 -11.60 7.67
CA LEU A 255 8.39 -10.22 7.83
C LEU A 255 9.55 -9.83 6.88
N GLY A 256 10.11 -10.77 6.10
CA GLY A 256 11.24 -10.44 5.21
C GLY A 256 12.48 -9.97 5.99
N LEU A 257 12.74 -10.57 7.15
CA LEU A 257 13.85 -10.17 8.03
C LEU A 257 15.21 -10.52 7.41
N THR A 258 16.13 -9.55 7.45
CA THR A 258 17.53 -9.77 7.10
C THR A 258 18.18 -10.71 8.13
N LEU A 259 19.35 -11.27 7.83
CA LEU A 259 20.10 -12.07 8.82
C LEU A 259 20.37 -11.28 10.10
N GLU A 260 20.68 -9.98 9.95
CA GLU A 260 20.91 -9.07 11.06
C GLU A 260 19.63 -8.82 11.88
N ASP A 261 18.49 -8.63 11.22
CA ASP A 261 17.21 -8.48 11.91
C ASP A 261 16.78 -9.74 12.65
N ARG A 262 17.11 -10.93 12.11
CA ARG A 262 16.87 -12.21 12.81
C ARG A 262 17.73 -12.35 14.05
N ALA A 263 19.00 -11.94 13.98
CA ALA A 263 19.87 -11.90 15.16
C ALA A 263 19.35 -10.90 16.22
N ARG A 264 18.79 -9.76 15.80
CA ARG A 264 18.12 -8.81 16.70
C ARG A 264 16.84 -9.38 17.31
N LEU A 265 16.10 -10.17 16.53
CA LEU A 265 14.86 -10.81 16.95
C LEU A 265 15.06 -11.72 18.18
N GLU A 266 16.22 -12.37 18.29
CA GLU A 266 16.57 -13.22 19.44
C GLU A 266 16.62 -12.48 20.78
N ARG A 267 16.77 -11.16 20.75
CA ARG A 267 16.73 -10.32 21.96
C ARG A 267 15.31 -10.23 22.53
N PHE A 268 14.29 -10.50 21.73
CA PHE A 268 12.89 -10.39 22.14
C PHE A 268 12.27 -11.76 22.48
N GLY A 269 11.38 -11.73 23.47
CA GLY A 269 10.41 -12.81 23.70
C GLY A 269 10.88 -13.96 24.60
N ASN A 270 11.90 -13.76 25.42
CA ASN A 270 12.38 -14.71 26.44
C ASN A 270 11.90 -14.35 27.87
N GLY A 271 10.73 -13.72 28.01
CA GLY A 271 10.25 -13.21 29.29
C GLY A 271 11.01 -11.99 29.81
N ARG A 272 11.81 -11.35 28.94
CA ARG A 272 12.50 -10.09 29.21
C ARG A 272 11.61 -8.90 28.89
N THR A 273 11.91 -7.76 29.48
CA THR A 273 11.24 -6.50 29.13
C THR A 273 11.83 -5.92 27.83
N LEU A 274 11.10 -5.01 27.18
CA LEU A 274 11.66 -4.28 26.02
C LEU A 274 12.81 -3.36 26.47
N ARG A 275 12.75 -2.82 27.69
CA ARG A 275 13.81 -2.00 28.27
C ARG A 275 15.13 -2.74 28.33
N ASP A 276 15.15 -3.94 28.89
CA ASP A 276 16.36 -4.76 28.99
C ASP A 276 16.90 -5.08 27.60
N SER A 277 15.99 -5.42 26.68
CA SER A 277 16.34 -5.75 25.29
C SER A 277 17.03 -4.60 24.56
N PHE A 278 16.64 -3.34 24.86
CA PHE A 278 17.24 -2.15 24.26
C PHE A 278 18.52 -1.69 24.96
N GLN A 279 18.62 -1.84 26.29
CA GLN A 279 19.81 -1.45 27.06
C GLN A 279 21.04 -2.31 26.76
N ASP A 280 20.86 -3.58 26.40
CA ASP A 280 21.93 -4.49 25.97
C ASP A 280 22.53 -4.11 24.58
N ALA A 281 21.99 -3.10 23.89
CA ALA A 281 22.57 -2.57 22.64
C ALA A 281 23.73 -1.61 22.96
N THR A 282 24.94 -2.16 23.08
CA THR A 282 26.18 -1.45 23.46
C THR A 282 26.66 -0.36 22.49
N SER A 283 25.92 -0.03 21.42
CA SER A 283 26.19 1.15 20.59
C SER A 283 24.91 1.84 20.11
N LEU A 284 24.90 3.18 20.15
CA LEU A 284 23.83 4.05 19.61
C LEU A 284 23.49 3.79 18.13
N ARG A 285 24.32 3.03 17.38
CA ARG A 285 24.02 2.60 16.01
C ARG A 285 23.01 1.44 15.93
N ASP A 286 22.87 0.64 16.98
CA ASP A 286 21.99 -0.55 17.00
C ASP A 286 20.57 -0.30 17.55
N GLU A 287 20.33 0.85 18.18
CA GLU A 287 19.04 1.12 18.81
C GLU A 287 17.91 1.34 17.79
N ARG A 288 18.18 2.01 16.66
CA ARG A 288 17.11 2.36 15.71
C ARG A 288 16.44 1.14 15.08
N PRO A 289 17.18 0.17 14.50
CA PRO A 289 16.56 -1.02 13.93
C PRO A 289 15.88 -1.89 14.98
N LEU A 290 16.45 -1.95 16.19
CA LEU A 290 15.91 -2.75 17.29
C LEU A 290 14.60 -2.17 17.84
N VAL A 291 14.52 -0.85 18.03
CA VAL A 291 13.29 -0.16 18.43
C VAL A 291 12.19 -0.34 17.38
N ARG A 292 12.54 -0.23 16.09
CA ARG A 292 11.59 -0.45 14.98
C ARG A 292 11.03 -1.87 15.00
N LEU A 293 11.91 -2.85 15.16
CA LEU A 293 11.52 -4.26 15.22
C LEU A 293 10.66 -4.54 16.46
N GLY A 294 11.05 -4.03 17.62
CA GLY A 294 10.28 -4.14 18.86
C GLY A 294 8.90 -3.49 18.75
N TYR A 295 8.82 -2.29 18.17
CA TYR A 295 7.56 -1.59 17.89
C TYR A 295 6.67 -2.42 16.98
N LEU A 296 7.20 -2.87 15.83
CA LEU A 296 6.44 -3.68 14.89
C LEU A 296 5.90 -4.94 15.57
N LEU A 297 6.77 -5.75 16.19
CA LEU A 297 6.41 -7.01 16.82
C LEU A 297 5.38 -6.84 17.95
N ARG A 298 5.46 -5.75 18.72
CA ARG A 298 4.49 -5.44 19.78
C ARG A 298 3.13 -5.03 19.21
N GLU A 299 3.12 -4.15 18.21
CA GLU A 299 1.90 -3.66 17.56
C GLU A 299 1.13 -4.78 16.85
N ILE A 300 1.85 -5.71 16.21
CA ILE A 300 1.22 -6.83 15.49
C ILE A 300 0.94 -8.04 16.38
N GLY A 301 1.19 -7.94 17.70
CA GLY A 301 0.90 -9.00 18.67
C GLY A 301 1.77 -10.24 18.56
N LEU A 302 2.96 -10.14 17.95
CA LEU A 302 3.96 -11.21 17.96
C LEU A 302 4.74 -11.25 19.27
N LEU A 303 4.87 -10.09 19.94
CA LEU A 303 5.29 -10.02 21.34
C LEU A 303 4.11 -9.65 22.21
N VAL A 304 3.78 -10.52 23.16
CA VAL A 304 2.65 -10.37 24.08
C VAL A 304 3.14 -10.30 25.52
N PRO A 305 2.41 -9.61 26.42
CA PRO A 305 2.68 -9.69 27.85
C PRO A 305 2.71 -11.15 28.31
N ARG A 306 3.66 -11.47 29.20
CA ARG A 306 3.63 -12.72 29.94
C ARG A 306 2.45 -12.65 30.91
N ASP A 307 1.49 -13.56 30.76
CA ASP A 307 0.41 -13.67 31.75
C ASP A 307 1.02 -13.85 33.15
N PRO A 308 0.45 -13.22 34.19
CA PRO A 308 0.89 -13.48 35.55
C PRO A 308 0.74 -14.98 35.83
N PRO A 309 1.69 -15.61 36.55
CA PRO A 309 1.56 -17.01 36.91
C PRO A 309 0.20 -17.21 37.60
N ALA A 310 -0.59 -18.16 37.07
CA ALA A 310 -1.89 -18.54 37.59
C ALA A 310 -1.80 -19.08 39.02
#